data_AF-A0A5K0Y3C8-F1
#
_entry.id   AF-A0A5K0Y3C8-F1
#
_cell.length_a   1.000
_cell.length_b   1.000
_cell.length_c   1.000
_cell.angle_alpha   90.00
_cell.angle_beta   90.00
_cell.angle_gamma   90.00
#
_symmetry.space_group_name_H-M   'P 1'
#
loop_
_entity.id
_entity.type
_entity.pdbx_description
1 polymer ?
#
loop_
_entity_poly.entity_id
_entity_poly.type
_entity_poly.pdbx_seq_one_letter_code
_entity_poly.pdbx_strand_id
1 'polypeptide(L)' 'GNLGQDACNDCISNSTQQIVAYCPNATDAIIWYENCQLRYSDTYFFGSLDVNHSSNWRWT' A
#
# COMPACT_ATOMS: atom_id res chain seq x y z
N GLY A 1 -9.57 -1.33 -12.76
CA GLY A 1 -8.52 -2.36 -12.75
C GLY A 1 -8.63 -3.14 -14.04
N ASN A 2 -7.71 -2.89 -14.97
CA ASN A 2 -7.63 -3.61 -16.25
C ASN A 2 -6.44 -4.58 -16.27
N LEU A 3 -5.82 -4.78 -15.10
CA LEU A 3 -4.66 -5.64 -14.91
C LEU A 3 -5.13 -7.10 -14.83
N GLY A 4 -4.42 -8.00 -15.51
CA GLY A 4 -4.67 -9.44 -15.42
C GLY A 4 -4.44 -9.97 -14.00
N GLN A 5 -5.07 -11.09 -13.69
CA GLN A 5 -5.01 -11.69 -12.35
C GLN A 5 -3.56 -11.98 -11.90
N ASP A 6 -2.74 -12.56 -12.77
CA ASP A 6 -1.35 -12.90 -12.44
C ASP A 6 -0.53 -11.64 -12.12
N ALA A 7 -0.61 -10.61 -12.97
CA ALA A 7 0.09 -9.36 -12.74
C ALA A 7 -0.40 -8.62 -11.47
N CYS A 8 -1.67 -8.77 -11.10
CA CYS A 8 -2.19 -8.26 -9.83
C CYS A 8 -1.58 -9.02 -8.65
N ASN A 9 -1.58 -10.35 -8.70
CA ASN A 9 -1.03 -11.21 -7.66
C ASN A 9 0.46 -10.93 -7.44
N ASP A 10 1.22 -10.79 -8.53
CA ASP A 10 2.65 -10.46 -8.49
C ASP A 10 2.89 -9.10 -7.83
N CYS A 11 2.09 -8.08 -8.19
CA CYS A 11 2.19 -6.75 -7.59
C CYS A 11 1.90 -6.77 -6.09
N ILE A 12 0.84 -7.46 -5.66
CA ILE A 12 0.49 -7.57 -4.24
C ILE A 12 1.54 -8.36 -3.46
N SER A 13 2.07 -9.44 -4.02
CA SER A 13 3.14 -10.25 -3.41
C SER A 13 4.40 -9.41 -3.18
N ASN A 14 4.82 -8.65 -4.21
CA ASN A 14 5.98 -7.77 -4.11
C ASN A 14 5.76 -6.63 -3.11
N SER A 15 4.59 -5.99 -3.16
CA SER A 15 4.20 -4.93 -2.21
C SER A 15 4.21 -5.40 -0.77
N THR A 16 3.78 -6.64 -0.51
CA THR A 16 3.75 -7.25 0.83
C THR A 16 5.16 -7.41 1.40
N GLN A 17 6.13 -7.81 0.56
CA GLN A 17 7.53 -7.92 1.00
C GLN A 17 8.16 -6.55 1.25
N GLN A 18 7.90 -5.59 0.36
CA GLN A 18 8.50 -4.26 0.41
C GLN A 18 7.95 -3.40 1.55
N ILE A 19 6.65 -3.44 1.82
CA ILE A 19 6.05 -2.62 2.89
C ILE A 19 6.60 -3.00 4.26
N VAL A 20 6.88 -4.28 4.51
CA VAL A 20 7.50 -4.76 5.76
C VAL A 20 8.97 -4.31 5.86
N ALA A 21 9.69 -4.28 4.73
CA ALA A 21 11.06 -3.83 4.69
C ALA A 21 11.20 -2.31 4.89
N TYR A 22 10.30 -1.52 4.30
CA TYR A 22 10.30 -0.06 4.43
C TYR A 22 9.71 0.44 5.75
N CYS A 23 8.72 -0.26 6.28
CA CYS A 23 8.00 0.12 7.50
C CYS A 23 8.09 -0.99 8.57
N PRO A 24 9.29 -1.30 9.08
CA PRO A 24 9.47 -2.36 10.06
C PRO A 24 8.67 -2.07 11.34
N ASN A 25 7.89 -3.05 11.81
CA ASN A 25 7.02 -2.98 13.00
C ASN A 25 5.93 -1.89 12.96
N ALA A 26 5.64 -1.29 11.80
CA ALA A 26 4.54 -0.34 11.69
C ALA A 26 3.20 -1.05 11.83
N THR A 27 2.25 -0.43 12.54
CA THR A 27 0.86 -0.88 12.64
C THR A 27 -0.07 -0.19 11.65
N ASP A 28 0.38 0.91 11.04
CA ASP A 28 -0.25 1.61 9.92
C ASP A 28 0.80 1.85 8.83
N ALA A 29 0.54 1.37 7.62
CA ALA A 29 1.36 1.65 6.46
C ALA A 29 0.56 1.56 5.16
N ILE A 30 1.06 2.29 4.16
CA ILE A 30 0.53 2.31 2.81
C ILE A 30 1.68 2.29 1.80
N ILE A 31 1.54 1.48 0.76
CA ILE A 31 2.46 1.47 -0.37
C ILE A 31 1.66 1.53 -1.67
N TRP A 32 2.15 2.33 -2.62
CA TRP A 32 1.49 2.61 -3.89
C TRP A 32 2.44 2.27 -5.04
N TYR A 33 1.96 1.45 -5.95
CA TYR A 33 2.54 1.23 -7.26
C TYR A 33 1.51 1.57 -8.33
N GLU A 34 1.96 1.75 -9.57
CA GLU A 34 1.06 1.99 -10.71
C GLU A 34 0.00 0.88 -10.86
N ASN A 35 0.38 -0.35 -10.51
CA ASN A 35 -0.41 -1.55 -10.72
C ASN A 35 -1.24 -1.98 -9.51
N CYS A 36 -0.87 -1.56 -8.30
CA CYS A 36 -1.57 -1.95 -7.08
C CYS A 36 -1.27 -1.01 -5.90
N GLN A 37 -2.16 -1.08 -4.91
CA GLN A 37 -1.99 -0.42 -3.62
C GLN A 37 -2.16 -1.48 -2.53
N LEU A 38 -1.31 -1.42 -1.50
CA LEU A 38 -1.49 -2.21 -0.28
C LEU A 38 -1.50 -1.25 0.92
N ARG A 39 -2.55 -1.35 1.75
CA ARG A 39 -2.71 -0.59 3.00
C ARG A 39 -3.12 -1.53 4.12
N TYR A 40 -2.49 -1.39 5.28
CA TYR A 40 -2.96 -1.97 6.52
C TYR A 40 -2.94 -0.91 7.62
N SER A 41 -3.80 -1.07 8.62
CA SER A 41 -3.89 -0.20 9.79
C SER A 41 -4.54 -0.98 10.93
N ASP A 42 -4.18 -0.65 12.16
CA ASP A 42 -4.90 -1.02 13.38
C ASP A 42 -6.14 -0.15 13.63
N THR A 43 -6.32 0.91 12.83
CA THR A 43 -7.52 1.76 12.81
C THR A 43 -8.44 1.45 11.63
N TYR A 44 -9.74 1.63 11.80
CA TYR A 44 -10.71 1.40 10.73
C TYR A 44 -10.68 2.57 9.72
N PHE A 45 -10.40 2.28 8.44
CA PHE A 45 -10.28 3.29 7.38
C PHE A 45 -11.21 3.05 6.16
N PHE A 46 -11.94 1.95 6.10
CA PHE A 46 -12.78 1.65 4.93
C PHE A 46 -13.94 2.65 4.80
N GLY A 47 -14.04 3.28 3.62
CA GLY A 47 -15.09 4.27 3.34
C GLY A 47 -14.85 5.65 3.97
N SER A 48 -13.72 5.86 4.63
CA SER A 48 -13.32 7.15 5.20
C SER A 48 -12.30 7.85 4.31
N LEU A 49 -12.53 9.13 4.01
CA LEU A 49 -11.56 9.96 3.32
C LEU A 49 -10.41 10.29 4.28
N ASP A 50 -9.22 9.79 3.97
CA ASP A 50 -7.99 10.07 4.70
C ASP A 50 -7.11 11.03 3.88
N VAL A 51 -7.06 12.29 4.31
CA VAL A 51 -6.23 13.33 3.69
C VAL A 51 -4.83 13.43 4.30
N ASN A 52 -4.57 12.75 5.42
CA ASN A 52 -3.31 12.84 6.15
C ASN A 52 -2.23 11.94 5.55
N HIS A 53 -2.62 10.82 4.93
CA HIS A 53 -1.71 9.96 4.17
C HIS A 53 -1.33 10.52 2.77
N SER A 54 -1.87 11.68 2.37
CA SER A 54 -1.57 12.32 1.09
C SER A 54 -0.23 13.07 1.09
N SER A 55 0.31 13.39 2.27
CA SER A 55 1.45 14.28 2.45
C SER A 55 2.71 13.51 2.83
N ASN A 56 3.30 12.82 1.86
CA ASN A 56 4.75 12.70 1.60
C ASN A 56 5.01 11.55 0.61
N TRP A 57 4.58 11.71 -0.64
CA TRP A 57 5.13 10.94 -1.76
C TRP A 57 6.54 11.46 -2.10
N ARG A 58 7.46 11.46 -1.12
CA ARG A 58 8.88 11.70 -1.44
C ARG A 58 9.45 10.39 -1.96
N TRP A 59 9.41 10.23 -3.28
CA TRP A 59 10.37 9.40 -3.98
C TRP A 59 11.76 9.97 -3.66
N THR A 60 12.50 9.34 -2.75
CA THR A 60 13.96 9.37 -2.77
C THR A 60 14.45 8.21 -3.61
#